data_AF-A0A2T0B6Z0-F1
#
_entry.id   AF-A0A2T0B6Z0-F1
#
_cell.length_a   1.000
_cell.length_b   1.000
_cell.length_c   1.000
_cell.angle_alpha   90.00
_cell.angle_beta   90.00
_cell.angle_gamma   90.00
#
_symmetry.space_group_name_H-M   'P 1'
#
loop_
_entity.id
_entity.type
_entity.pdbx_description
1 polymer ?
#
loop_
_entity_poly.entity_id
_entity_poly.type
_entity_poly.pdbx_seq_one_letter_code
_entity_poly.pdbx_strand_id
1 'polypeptide(L)'
;MKEIGVHALEFFEKFIQQENIKKYDYRSISGVLSLRKHYSNKLIDNACLRAISYDAYSYKIIKRICEKGIIDLPIETNASYINEYETDVSRSLNEYDKLITLGELK
;
A
#
# COMPACT_ATOMS: atom_id res chain seq x y z
N MET A 1 8.41 14.76 -13.57
CA MET A 1 8.44 13.89 -12.39
C MET A 1 9.71 14.11 -11.55
N LYS A 2 10.91 14.12 -12.14
CA LYS A 2 12.17 14.43 -11.43
C LYS A 2 12.18 15.73 -10.61
N GLU A 3 11.50 16.78 -11.07
CA GLU A 3 11.35 18.06 -10.33
C GLU A 3 10.47 17.97 -9.08
N ILE A 4 9.60 16.96 -9.01
CA ILE A 4 8.67 16.76 -7.89
C ILE A 4 9.43 16.07 -6.75
N GLY A 5 10.20 15.04 -7.08
CA GLY A 5 11.07 14.33 -6.16
C GLY A 5 11.48 12.96 -6.68
N VAL A 6 12.20 12.21 -5.84
CA VAL A 6 12.77 10.91 -6.18
C VAL A 6 11.68 9.85 -6.26
N HIS A 7 10.74 9.86 -5.31
CA HIS A 7 9.64 8.90 -5.27
C HIS A 7 8.65 9.11 -6.41
N ALA A 8 8.43 10.36 -6.81
CA ALA A 8 7.63 10.67 -7.99
C ALA A 8 8.26 10.15 -9.29
N LEU A 9 9.60 10.14 -9.38
CA LEU A 9 10.30 9.52 -10.51
C LEU A 9 10.14 8.00 -10.50
N GLU A 10 10.39 7.36 -9.35
CA GLU A 10 10.22 5.91 -9.17
C GLU A 10 8.79 5.47 -9.49
N PHE A 11 7.79 6.23 -9.04
CA PHE A 11 6.38 5.98 -9.33
C PHE A 11 6.12 5.95 -10.84
N PHE A 12 6.72 6.88 -11.59
CA PHE A 12 6.57 6.95 -13.04
C PHE A 12 7.25 5.77 -13.75
N GLU A 13 8.43 5.36 -13.30
CA GLU A 13 9.14 4.20 -13.83
C GLU A 13 8.33 2.91 -13.59
N LYS A 14 7.83 2.70 -12.38
CA LYS A 14 6.97 1.56 -12.04
C LYS A 14 5.64 1.58 -12.79
N PHE A 15 5.06 2.78 -13.00
CA PHE A 15 3.87 2.94 -13.84
C PHE A 15 4.12 2.52 -15.30
N ILE A 16 5.31 2.82 -15.87
CA ILE A 16 5.67 2.41 -17.24
C ILE A 16 5.99 0.91 -17.34
N GLN A 17 6.48 0.30 -16.27
CA GLN A 17 6.77 -1.13 -16.24
C GLN A 17 5.50 -2.00 -16.19
N GLN A 18 4.31 -1.42 -16.02
CA GLN A 18 3.06 -2.18 -16.05
C GLN A 18 2.83 -2.78 -17.45
N GLU A 19 2.61 -4.10 -17.51
CA GLU A 19 2.41 -4.81 -18.79
C GLU A 19 1.14 -4.38 -19.55
N ASN A 20 0.17 -3.76 -18.85
CA ASN A 20 -1.18 -3.47 -19.35
C ASN A 20 -1.44 -1.98 -19.65
N ILE A 21 -0.41 -1.20 -19.95
CA ILE A 21 -0.57 0.23 -20.25
C ILE A 21 -1.33 0.42 -21.55
N LYS A 22 -2.48 1.09 -21.45
CA LYS A 22 -3.30 1.47 -22.59
C LYS A 22 -2.87 2.83 -23.13
N LYS A 23 -3.21 3.09 -24.39
CA LYS A 23 -2.96 4.37 -25.10
C LYS A 23 -3.39 5.61 -24.31
N TYR A 24 -4.37 5.53 -23.41
CA TYR A 24 -4.88 6.68 -22.65
C TYR A 24 -4.36 6.78 -21.22
N ASP A 25 -3.56 5.83 -20.76
CA ASP A 25 -3.11 5.78 -19.36
C ASP A 25 -2.07 6.86 -19.03
N TYR A 26 -1.40 7.43 -20.04
CA TYR A 26 -0.56 8.64 -19.87
C TYR A 26 -1.32 9.81 -19.23
N ARG A 27 -2.66 9.85 -19.34
CA ARG A 27 -3.51 10.84 -18.67
C ARG A 27 -3.41 10.77 -17.15
N SER A 28 -3.09 9.61 -16.59
CA SER A 28 -2.81 9.46 -15.16
C SER A 28 -1.60 10.30 -14.76
N ILE A 29 -0.51 10.22 -15.52
CA ILE A 29 0.70 11.02 -15.25
C ILE A 29 0.43 12.51 -15.44
N SER A 30 -0.30 12.89 -16.50
CA SER A 30 -0.72 14.29 -16.70
C SER A 30 -1.58 14.80 -15.53
N GLY A 31 -2.48 13.96 -15.01
CA GLY A 31 -3.28 14.25 -13.82
C GLY A 31 -2.41 14.47 -12.58
N VAL A 32 -1.39 13.63 -12.35
CA VAL A 32 -0.45 13.81 -11.24
C VAL A 32 0.32 15.12 -11.38
N LEU A 33 0.77 15.48 -12.58
CA LEU A 33 1.42 16.76 -12.84
C LEU A 33 0.48 17.95 -12.55
N SER A 34 -0.81 17.81 -12.86
CA SER A 34 -1.80 18.87 -12.58
C SER A 34 -1.99 19.14 -11.09
N LEU A 35 -1.71 18.17 -10.21
CA LEU A 35 -1.83 18.33 -8.75
C LEU A 35 -0.83 19.37 -8.20
N ARG A 36 0.27 19.66 -8.91
CA ARG A 36 1.23 20.71 -8.55
C ARG A 36 0.59 22.11 -8.45
N LYS A 37 -0.59 22.31 -9.04
CA LYS A 37 -1.36 23.56 -8.92
C LYS A 37 -1.97 23.76 -7.53
N HIS A 38 -2.22 22.67 -6.81
CA HIS A 38 -2.94 22.68 -5.53
C HIS A 38 -2.08 22.19 -4.36
N TYR A 39 -1.08 21.36 -4.64
CA TYR A 39 -0.25 20.71 -3.63
C TYR A 39 1.24 20.98 -3.89
N SER A 40 2.03 21.04 -2.81
CA SER A 40 3.48 21.21 -2.92
C SER A 40 4.15 19.96 -3.50
N ASN A 41 5.29 20.14 -4.16
CA ASN A 41 6.06 19.03 -4.72
C ASN A 41 6.39 17.95 -3.68
N LYS A 42 6.77 18.35 -2.45
CA LYS A 42 7.06 17.44 -1.34
C LYS A 42 5.85 16.58 -0.95
N LEU A 43 4.65 17.17 -0.94
CA LEU A 43 3.42 16.46 -0.60
C LEU A 43 3.08 15.41 -1.67
N ILE A 44 3.26 15.77 -2.94
CA ILE A 44 3.05 14.85 -4.07
C ILE A 44 4.10 13.73 -4.04
N ASP A 45 5.36 14.04 -3.75
CA ASP A 45 6.44 13.05 -3.67
C ASP A 45 6.18 11.99 -2.58
N ASN A 46 5.78 12.43 -1.39
CA ASN A 46 5.42 11.51 -0.32
C ASN A 46 4.13 10.72 -0.64
N ALA A 47 3.18 11.31 -1.36
CA ALA A 47 1.99 10.59 -1.82
C ALA A 47 2.36 9.49 -2.84
N CYS A 48 3.33 9.76 -3.72
CA CYS A 48 3.90 8.76 -4.63
C CYS A 48 4.61 7.64 -3.86
N LEU A 49 5.40 7.98 -2.83
CA LEU A 49 6.04 6.98 -1.95
C LEU A 49 4.99 6.02 -1.36
N ARG A 50 3.91 6.57 -0.79
CA ARG A 50 2.83 5.74 -0.24
C ARG A 50 2.18 4.88 -1.30
N ALA A 51 1.91 5.42 -2.48
CA ALA A 51 1.31 4.65 -3.57
C ALA A 51 2.20 3.49 -4.02
N ILE A 52 3.52 3.68 -4.03
CA ILE A 52 4.50 2.64 -4.35
C ILE A 52 4.45 1.51 -3.31
N SER A 53 4.33 1.83 -2.02
CA SER A 53 4.27 0.82 -0.94
C SER A 53 3.09 -0.14 -1.05
N TYR A 54 2.01 0.27 -1.74
CA TYR A 54 0.82 -0.55 -1.97
C TYR A 54 0.69 -1.03 -3.43
N ASP A 55 1.75 -0.89 -4.23
CA ASP A 55 1.75 -1.21 -5.67
C ASP A 55 0.59 -0.58 -6.47
N ALA A 56 0.24 0.65 -6.09
CA ALA A 56 -1.02 1.28 -6.46
C ALA A 56 -0.81 2.45 -7.44
N TYR A 57 -0.58 2.15 -8.71
CA TYR A 57 -0.12 3.12 -9.72
C TYR A 57 -1.28 3.81 -10.46
N SER A 58 -1.98 4.74 -9.81
CA SER A 58 -3.05 5.52 -10.46
C SER A 58 -3.15 6.97 -9.95
N TYR A 59 -3.49 7.90 -10.85
CA TYR A 59 -3.80 9.29 -10.49
C TYR A 59 -4.86 9.39 -9.41
N LYS A 60 -5.93 8.58 -9.47
CA LYS A 60 -7.03 8.61 -8.49
C LYS A 60 -6.52 8.34 -7.08
N ILE A 61 -5.51 7.48 -6.95
CA ILE A 61 -4.94 7.07 -5.67
C ILE A 61 -4.10 8.21 -5.12
N ILE A 62 -3.19 8.77 -5.92
CA ILE A 62 -2.39 9.94 -5.51
C ILE A 62 -3.31 11.11 -5.12
N LYS A 63 -4.33 11.40 -5.93
CA LYS A 63 -5.32 12.45 -5.61
C LYS A 63 -5.97 12.21 -4.25
N ARG A 64 -6.46 10.99 -3.99
CA ARG A 64 -7.08 10.63 -2.71
C ARG A 64 -6.10 10.73 -1.54
N ILE A 65 -4.85 10.33 -1.72
CA ILE A 65 -3.82 10.44 -0.67
C ILE A 65 -3.59 11.90 -0.33
N CYS A 66 -3.46 12.77 -1.34
CA CYS A 66 -3.31 14.20 -1.14
C CYS A 66 -4.56 14.83 -0.49
N GLU A 67 -5.77 14.49 -0.95
CA GLU A 67 -7.03 15.00 -0.41
C GLU A 67 -7.27 14.60 1.05
N LYS A 68 -6.94 13.35 1.41
CA LYS A 68 -7.12 12.84 2.77
C LYS A 68 -5.97 13.21 3.71
N GLY A 69 -4.84 13.70 3.21
CA GLY A 69 -3.66 14.02 4.02
C GLY A 69 -3.02 12.80 4.70
N ILE A 70 -3.26 11.59 4.19
CA ILE A 70 -2.83 10.31 4.80
C ILE A 70 -1.38 9.94 4.50
N ILE A 71 -0.54 10.95 4.31
CA ILE A 71 0.83 10.78 3.84
C ILE A 71 1.71 10.20 4.95
N ASP A 72 1.46 10.59 6.20
CA ASP A 72 2.27 10.25 7.37
C ASP A 72 1.75 9.03 8.15
N LEU A 73 0.71 8.35 7.64
CA LEU A 73 0.21 7.15 8.29
C LEU A 73 1.23 6.00 8.17
N PRO A 74 1.32 5.11 9.17
CA PRO A 74 2.16 3.94 9.08
C PRO A 74 1.79 3.12 7.84
N ILE A 75 2.81 2.59 7.17
CA ILE A 75 2.64 1.63 6.09
C ILE A 75 2.45 0.28 6.77
N GLU A 76 1.32 -0.36 6.53
CA GLU A 76 1.09 -1.73 7.00
C GLU A 76 2.07 -2.65 6.27
N THR A 77 3.15 -3.00 6.95
CA THR A 77 3.97 -4.15 6.55
C THR A 77 3.14 -5.39 6.81
N ASN A 78 3.07 -6.34 5.86
CA ASN A 78 2.44 -7.66 6.02
C ASN A 78 3.05 -8.54 7.14
N ALA A 79 3.82 -7.94 8.06
CA ALA A 79 4.32 -8.57 9.25
C ALA A 79 3.12 -8.92 10.13
N SER A 80 2.77 -10.20 10.13
CA SER A 80 1.90 -10.76 11.16
C SER A 80 2.68 -10.72 12.47
N TYR A 81 2.05 -10.20 13.53
CA TYR A 81 2.64 -10.26 14.85
C TYR A 81 2.62 -11.72 15.33
N ILE A 82 3.79 -12.34 15.34
CA ILE A 82 3.98 -13.68 15.91
C ILE A 82 4.30 -13.47 17.39
N ASN A 83 3.42 -13.98 18.26
CA ASN A 83 3.72 -14.00 19.69
C ASN A 83 4.91 -14.94 19.93
N GLU A 84 6.00 -14.38 20.43
CA GLU A 84 7.19 -15.16 20.83
C GLU A 84 6.96 -15.93 22.14
N TYR A 85 5.97 -15.49 22.94
CA TYR A 85 5.69 -16.04 24.27
C TYR A 85 4.32 -16.71 24.31
N GLU A 86 4.23 -17.80 25.08
CA GLU A 86 2.96 -18.41 25.45
C GLU A 86 2.12 -17.41 26.26
N THR A 87 0.85 -17.31 25.90
CA THR A 87 -0.14 -16.49 26.61
C THR A 87 -1.11 -17.43 27.35
N ASP A 88 -1.91 -16.89 28.27
CA ASP A 88 -2.93 -17.69 28.99
C ASP A 88 -3.95 -18.36 28.05
N VAL A 89 -4.08 -17.84 26.82
CA VAL A 89 -4.96 -18.38 25.77
C VAL A 89 -4.21 -19.30 24.80
N SER A 90 -2.88 -19.39 24.91
CA SER A 90 -2.09 -20.30 24.08
C SER A 90 -2.39 -21.75 24.45
N ARG A 91 -2.63 -22.58 23.43
CA ARG A 91 -2.90 -24.01 23.58
C ARG A 91 -2.13 -24.79 22.53
N SER A 92 -1.64 -25.95 22.90
CA SER A 92 -1.00 -26.86 21.95
C SER A 92 -2.03 -27.37 20.94
N LEU A 93 -1.68 -27.42 19.66
CA LEU A 93 -2.54 -28.01 18.62
C LEU A 93 -2.97 -29.44 18.96
N ASN A 94 -2.13 -30.18 19.68
CA ASN A 94 -2.37 -31.57 20.08
C ASN A 94 -3.55 -31.72 21.06
N GLU A 95 -4.02 -30.63 21.68
CA GLU A 95 -5.23 -30.66 22.51
C GLU A 95 -6.52 -30.72 21.68
N TYR A 96 -6.52 -30.19 20.45
CA TYR A 96 -7.70 -30.26 19.58
C TYR A 96 -7.96 -31.68 19.07
N ASP A 97 -6.91 -32.49 18.88
CA ASP A 97 -7.05 -33.90 18.50
C ASP A 97 -7.88 -34.68 19.52
N LYS A 98 -7.78 -34.34 20.82
CA LYS A 98 -8.60 -34.94 21.86
C LYS A 98 -10.08 -34.61 21.66
N LEU A 99 -10.41 -33.37 21.32
CA LEU A 99 -11.79 -32.92 21.07
C LEU A 99 -12.39 -33.58 19.83
N ILE A 100 -11.57 -33.80 18.78
CA ILE A 100 -11.97 -34.54 17.59
C ILE A 100 -12.30 -36.00 17.96
N THR A 101 -11.45 -36.65 18.75
CA THR A 101 -11.71 -38.04 19.20
C THR A 101 -12.92 -38.17 20.11
N LEU A 102 -13.28 -37.12 20.85
CA LEU A 102 -14.47 -37.05 21.70
C LEU A 102 -15.77 -36.77 20.92
N GLY A 103 -15.69 -36.45 19.62
CA GLY A 103 -16.86 -36.25 18.77
C GLY A 103 -17.67 -34.99 19.07
N GLU A 104 -17.09 -34.03 19.79
CA GLU A 104 -17.77 -32.76 20.17
C GLU A 104 -17.78 -31.72 19.04
N LEU A 105 -17.03 -31.96 17.95
CA LEU A 105 -17.09 -31.20 16.71
C LEU A 105 -17.68 -32.11 15.63
N LYS A 106 -18.94 -31.87 15.26
CA LYS A 106 -19.61 -32.45 14.08
C LYS A 106 -19.54 -31.50 12.90
#